data_AF-A0A6S7A3X3-F1
#
_entry.id   AF-A0A6S7A3X3-F1
#
_cell.length_a   1.000
_cell.length_b   1.000
_cell.length_c   1.000
_cell.angle_alpha   90.00
_cell.angle_beta   90.00
_cell.angle_gamma   90.00
#
_symmetry.space_group_name_H-M   'P 1'
#
loop_
_entity.id
_entity.type
_entity.pdbx_description
1 polymer ?
#
loop_
_entity_poly.entity_id
_entity_poly.type
_entity_poly.pdbx_seq_one_letter_code
_entity_poly.pdbx_strand_id
1 'polypeptide(L)'
;MAGSGPAFLFINAFGGSIVLEFFQTLSWAAVFQIILIDILLGGDNAVVIALACRNLAPKQRMQGILWGTAGAIILRVVLIAFALTLLSIPFLKVVGGLLLVWIGVKLLVPEDDAHGNVKGGTSIAAAIKTIIIADFVMSLDNVIAIAGAAQNAHADHQIGLVAFGLIVSVPIIIWGSTLVLKLIDKYPLVITLGAALLGWIAGGMLITDVVVERQFGVQPTTVKIAAEIIGALLVVVLGRWLASRKTASKESHESA
;
A
#
# COMPACT_ATOMS: atom_id res chain seq x y z
N MET A 1 34.24 -34.30 -24.34
CA MET A 1 32.85 -34.18 -24.79
C MET A 1 31.99 -35.12 -23.94
N ALA A 2 31.25 -34.58 -22.98
CA ALA A 2 30.19 -35.31 -22.26
C ALA A 2 28.96 -34.39 -22.25
N GLY A 3 27.87 -34.91 -22.82
CA GLY A 3 26.71 -34.13 -23.23
C GLY A 3 25.82 -33.66 -22.08
N SER A 4 25.44 -32.40 -22.13
CA SER A 4 24.26 -31.87 -21.44
C SER A 4 23.02 -32.47 -22.12
N GLY A 5 22.35 -33.41 -21.44
CA GLY A 5 21.14 -34.06 -21.94
C GLY A 5 19.96 -33.10 -22.14
N PRO A 6 18.92 -33.51 -22.90
CA PRO A 6 17.78 -32.67 -23.25
C PRO A 6 17.10 -32.01 -22.05
N ALA A 7 17.05 -32.68 -20.90
CA ALA A 7 16.45 -32.18 -19.66
C ALA A 7 17.07 -30.85 -19.16
N PHE A 8 18.36 -30.61 -19.44
CA PHE A 8 19.05 -29.38 -19.04
C PHE A 8 18.69 -28.17 -19.92
N LEU A 9 18.29 -28.43 -21.18
CA LEU A 9 17.70 -27.42 -22.07
C LEU A 9 16.23 -27.16 -21.73
N PHE A 10 15.48 -28.17 -21.31
CA PHE A 10 14.07 -27.99 -20.89
C PHE A 10 13.92 -27.14 -19.63
N ILE A 11 14.79 -27.27 -18.62
CA ILE A 11 14.70 -26.46 -17.39
C ILE A 11 15.08 -24.98 -17.64
N ASN A 12 16.09 -24.72 -18.48
CA ASN A 12 16.50 -23.35 -18.83
C ASN A 12 15.52 -22.67 -19.81
N ALA A 13 14.95 -23.41 -20.75
CA ALA A 13 13.99 -22.87 -21.72
C ALA A 13 12.63 -22.53 -21.10
N PHE A 14 12.25 -23.14 -19.96
CA PHE A 14 11.01 -22.83 -19.24
C PHE A 14 11.24 -21.91 -18.03
N GLY A 15 12.31 -22.08 -17.25
CA GLY A 15 12.54 -21.23 -16.06
C GLY A 15 12.93 -19.80 -16.41
N GLY A 16 13.80 -19.61 -17.42
CA GLY A 16 14.23 -18.29 -17.86
C GLY A 16 13.15 -17.53 -18.64
N SER A 17 12.38 -18.24 -19.47
CA SER A 17 11.26 -17.65 -20.23
C SER A 17 10.12 -17.23 -19.32
N ILE A 18 9.69 -18.07 -18.38
CA ILE A 18 8.60 -17.73 -17.44
C ILE A 18 8.97 -16.52 -16.57
N VAL A 19 10.21 -16.45 -16.08
CA VAL A 19 10.66 -15.30 -15.29
C VAL A 19 10.71 -14.03 -16.15
N LEU A 20 11.25 -14.11 -17.38
CA LEU A 20 11.30 -12.96 -18.28
C LEU A 20 9.89 -12.53 -18.74
N GLU A 21 8.99 -13.48 -19.02
CA GLU A 21 7.58 -13.24 -19.33
C GLU A 21 6.86 -12.57 -18.15
N PHE A 22 7.15 -12.99 -16.92
CA PHE A 22 6.65 -12.32 -15.71
C PHE A 22 7.11 -10.86 -15.66
N PHE A 23 8.40 -10.58 -15.85
CA PHE A 23 8.92 -9.19 -15.88
C PHE A 23 8.42 -8.36 -17.06
N GLN A 24 8.10 -8.99 -18.19
CA GLN A 24 7.56 -8.32 -19.38
C GLN A 24 6.05 -8.05 -19.26
N THR A 25 5.30 -8.90 -18.56
CA THR A 25 3.85 -8.76 -18.35
C THR A 25 3.48 -7.97 -17.09
N LEU A 26 4.45 -7.73 -16.21
CA LEU A 26 4.30 -6.87 -15.04
C LEU A 26 3.94 -5.44 -15.45
N SER A 27 2.80 -4.96 -14.93
CA SER A 27 2.47 -3.54 -15.00
C SER A 27 3.39 -2.78 -14.05
N TRP A 28 4.50 -2.27 -14.57
CA TRP A 28 5.45 -1.42 -13.82
C TRP A 28 4.77 -0.21 -13.18
N ALA A 29 3.70 0.31 -13.82
CA ALA A 29 2.85 1.34 -13.24
C ALA A 29 2.16 0.85 -11.95
N ALA A 30 1.56 -0.34 -11.95
CA ALA A 30 0.92 -0.89 -10.76
C ALA A 30 1.96 -1.20 -9.66
N VAL A 31 3.13 -1.76 -10.00
CA VAL A 31 4.22 -2.00 -9.03
C VAL A 31 4.64 -0.68 -8.37
N PHE A 32 4.84 0.37 -9.18
CA PHE A 32 5.20 1.68 -8.68
C PHE A 32 4.11 2.27 -7.76
N GLN A 33 2.84 2.14 -8.15
CA GLN A 33 1.71 2.56 -7.30
C GLN A 33 1.71 1.83 -5.96
N ILE A 34 1.91 0.50 -5.95
CA ILE A 34 1.94 -0.29 -4.71
C ILE A 34 3.07 0.15 -3.79
N ILE A 35 4.30 0.30 -4.33
CA ILE A 35 5.44 0.79 -3.55
C ILE A 35 5.16 2.18 -2.98
N LEU A 36 4.60 3.07 -3.79
CA LEU A 36 4.28 4.44 -3.37
C LEU A 36 3.21 4.47 -2.28
N ILE A 37 2.10 3.74 -2.45
CA ILE A 37 1.02 3.61 -1.46
C ILE A 37 1.57 3.07 -0.14
N ASP A 38 2.40 2.02 -0.21
CA ASP A 38 2.95 1.39 0.98
C ASP A 38 3.90 2.32 1.75
N ILE A 39 4.71 3.10 1.04
CA ILE A 39 5.59 4.11 1.66
C ILE A 39 4.77 5.24 2.30
N LEU A 40 3.72 5.70 1.63
CA LEU A 40 2.91 6.84 2.08
C LEU A 40 2.06 6.52 3.30
N LEU A 41 1.42 5.34 3.29
CA LEU A 41 0.50 4.92 4.35
C LEU A 41 1.14 3.97 5.36
N GLY A 42 2.41 3.58 5.15
CA GLY A 42 3.17 2.71 6.04
C GLY A 42 4.50 3.30 6.50
N GLY A 43 4.77 4.58 6.21
CA GLY A 43 6.02 5.25 6.59
C GLY A 43 6.28 5.30 8.11
N ASP A 44 5.22 5.39 8.91
CA ASP A 44 5.23 5.32 10.37
C ASP A 44 5.34 3.89 10.92
N ASN A 45 5.10 2.86 10.09
CA ASN A 45 5.23 1.45 10.49
C ASN A 45 6.65 1.10 10.95
N ALA A 46 7.67 1.77 10.39
CA ALA A 46 9.06 1.58 10.80
C ALA A 46 9.29 1.95 12.27
N VAL A 47 8.64 3.00 12.75
CA VAL A 47 8.70 3.43 14.16
C VAL A 47 8.05 2.36 15.02
N VAL A 48 6.87 1.87 14.66
CA VAL A 48 6.17 0.82 15.42
C VAL A 48 7.00 -0.47 15.51
N ILE A 49 7.64 -0.88 14.42
CA ILE A 49 8.57 -2.03 14.40
C ILE A 49 9.74 -1.80 15.36
N ALA A 50 10.35 -0.61 15.33
CA ALA A 50 11.45 -0.25 16.24
C ALA A 50 11.01 -0.24 17.71
N LEU A 51 9.83 0.33 18.01
CA LEU A 51 9.25 0.39 19.35
C LEU A 51 8.90 -1.01 19.90
N ALA A 52 8.41 -1.92 19.05
CA ALA A 52 8.10 -3.30 19.42
C ALA A 52 9.36 -4.10 19.79
N CYS A 53 10.48 -3.87 19.10
CA CYS A 53 11.74 -4.56 19.33
C CYS A 53 12.66 -3.89 20.36
N ARG A 54 12.30 -2.72 20.92
CA ARG A 54 13.21 -1.90 21.74
C ARG A 54 13.74 -2.60 23.00
N ASN A 55 12.95 -3.49 23.59
CA ASN A 55 13.28 -4.18 24.84
C ASN A 55 14.01 -5.53 24.63
N LEU A 56 14.25 -5.93 23.39
CA LEU A 56 15.01 -7.14 23.07
C LEU A 56 16.52 -6.91 23.26
N ALA A 57 17.23 -7.98 23.63
CA ALA A 57 18.69 -7.99 23.66
C ALA A 57 19.26 -7.59 22.28
N PRO A 58 20.38 -6.85 22.21
CA PRO A 58 20.90 -6.31 20.95
C PRO A 58 21.06 -7.35 19.84
N LYS A 59 21.48 -8.59 20.19
CA LYS A 59 21.65 -9.70 19.25
C LYS A 59 20.32 -10.25 18.70
N GLN A 60 19.22 -10.07 19.41
CA GLN A 60 17.88 -10.58 19.06
C GLN A 60 17.00 -9.54 18.34
N ARG A 61 17.35 -8.25 18.42
CA ARG A 61 16.56 -7.17 17.78
C ARG A 61 16.40 -7.39 16.27
N MET A 62 17.49 -7.70 15.58
CA MET A 62 17.44 -7.93 14.13
C MET A 62 16.60 -9.17 13.79
N GLN A 63 16.67 -10.22 14.60
CA GLN A 63 15.82 -11.39 14.42
C GLN A 63 14.34 -11.05 14.60
N GLY A 64 14.00 -10.27 15.64
CA GLY A 64 12.63 -9.79 15.87
C GLY A 64 12.10 -8.93 14.71
N ILE A 65 12.93 -8.01 14.18
CA ILE A 65 12.58 -7.19 13.02
C ILE A 65 12.36 -8.07 11.79
N LEU A 66 13.30 -8.95 11.45
CA LEU A 66 13.22 -9.78 10.23
C LEU A 66 12.02 -10.73 10.27
N TRP A 67 11.84 -11.48 11.37
CA TRP A 67 10.73 -12.44 11.49
C TRP A 67 9.38 -11.74 11.64
N GLY A 68 9.32 -10.62 12.36
CA GLY A 68 8.10 -9.82 12.50
C GLY A 68 7.66 -9.24 11.16
N THR A 69 8.60 -8.67 10.42
CA THR A 69 8.36 -8.10 9.10
C THR A 69 7.97 -9.18 8.09
N ALA A 70 8.67 -10.32 8.06
CA ALA A 70 8.31 -11.42 7.16
C ALA A 70 6.88 -11.91 7.42
N GLY A 71 6.49 -12.05 8.70
CA GLY A 71 5.11 -12.38 9.08
C GLY A 71 4.09 -11.33 8.63
N ALA A 72 4.41 -10.04 8.79
CA ALA A 72 3.57 -8.94 8.32
C ALA A 72 3.38 -8.93 6.79
N ILE A 73 4.45 -9.13 6.02
CA ILE A 73 4.36 -9.23 4.54
C ILE A 73 3.45 -10.39 4.14
N ILE A 74 3.64 -11.57 4.74
CA ILE A 74 2.82 -12.74 4.43
C ILE A 74 1.34 -12.43 4.74
N LEU A 75 1.07 -11.85 5.91
CA LEU A 75 -0.28 -11.44 6.28
C LEU A 75 -0.87 -10.48 5.25
N ARG A 76 -0.13 -9.45 4.82
CA ARG A 76 -0.60 -8.50 3.80
C ARG A 76 -0.91 -9.18 2.47
N VAL A 77 -0.04 -10.06 1.98
CA VAL A 77 -0.30 -10.79 0.74
C VAL A 77 -1.59 -11.60 0.85
N VAL A 78 -1.83 -12.25 2.00
CA VAL A 78 -3.08 -12.99 2.25
C VAL A 78 -4.29 -12.06 2.30
N LEU A 79 -4.21 -10.92 3.00
CA LEU A 79 -5.29 -9.95 3.09
C LEU A 79 -5.62 -9.33 1.72
N ILE A 80 -4.62 -9.02 0.92
CA ILE A 80 -4.81 -8.47 -0.43
C ILE A 80 -5.39 -9.53 -1.35
N ALA A 81 -4.94 -10.78 -1.26
CA ALA A 81 -5.55 -11.87 -2.02
C ALA A 81 -7.05 -12.00 -1.68
N PHE A 82 -7.40 -11.93 -0.40
CA PHE A 82 -8.79 -11.91 0.03
C PHE A 82 -9.55 -10.66 -0.42
N ALA A 83 -8.94 -9.47 -0.34
CA ALA A 83 -9.55 -8.23 -0.81
C ALA A 83 -9.83 -8.27 -2.31
N LEU A 84 -8.91 -8.78 -3.13
CA LEU A 84 -9.10 -8.91 -4.57
C LEU A 84 -10.28 -9.82 -4.93
N THR A 85 -10.48 -10.93 -4.20
CA THR A 85 -11.67 -11.76 -4.40
C THR A 85 -12.95 -11.06 -3.94
N LEU A 86 -12.91 -10.33 -2.83
CA LEU A 86 -14.06 -9.54 -2.34
C LEU A 86 -14.45 -8.41 -3.29
N LEU A 87 -13.49 -7.76 -3.96
CA LEU A 87 -13.76 -6.69 -4.93
C LEU A 87 -14.50 -7.17 -6.19
N SER A 88 -14.66 -8.48 -6.36
CA SER A 88 -15.53 -9.07 -7.39
C SER A 88 -17.00 -9.10 -6.97
N ILE A 89 -17.32 -8.82 -5.70
CA ILE A 89 -18.68 -8.73 -5.19
C ILE A 89 -19.29 -7.38 -5.58
N PRO A 90 -20.56 -7.32 -6.04
CA PRO A 90 -21.24 -6.07 -6.35
C PRO A 90 -21.17 -5.05 -5.21
N PHE A 91 -20.97 -3.77 -5.53
CA PHE A 91 -20.80 -2.65 -4.59
C PHE A 91 -19.51 -2.62 -3.77
N LEU A 92 -18.71 -3.68 -3.73
CA LEU A 92 -17.50 -3.67 -2.92
C LEU A 92 -16.44 -2.73 -3.48
N LYS A 93 -16.36 -2.54 -4.81
CA LYS A 93 -15.45 -1.54 -5.38
C LYS A 93 -15.97 -0.13 -5.14
N VAL A 94 -17.29 0.06 -5.10
CA VAL A 94 -17.89 1.35 -4.71
C VAL A 94 -17.50 1.69 -3.28
N VAL A 95 -17.73 0.79 -2.34
CA VAL A 95 -17.36 0.99 -0.92
C VAL A 95 -15.86 1.20 -0.77
N GLY A 96 -15.04 0.36 -1.43
CA GLY A 96 -13.58 0.51 -1.43
C GLY A 96 -13.14 1.86 -1.99
N GLY A 97 -13.73 2.32 -3.10
CA GLY A 97 -13.45 3.62 -3.70
C GLY A 97 -13.81 4.78 -2.76
N LEU A 98 -14.97 4.72 -2.10
CA LEU A 98 -15.36 5.73 -1.11
C LEU A 98 -14.42 5.74 0.11
N LEU A 99 -14.00 4.56 0.59
CA LEU A 99 -12.99 4.44 1.64
C LEU A 99 -11.66 5.05 1.20
N LEU A 100 -11.23 4.83 -0.04
CA LEU A 100 -10.00 5.43 -0.57
C LEU A 100 -10.07 6.95 -0.69
N VAL A 101 -11.22 7.51 -1.06
CA VAL A 101 -11.44 8.97 -1.00
C VAL A 101 -11.26 9.46 0.43
N TRP A 102 -11.86 8.77 1.40
CA TRP A 102 -11.74 9.13 2.82
C TRP A 102 -10.30 9.05 3.32
N ILE A 103 -9.58 7.96 3.02
CA ILE A 103 -8.17 7.77 3.39
C ILE A 103 -7.30 8.84 2.74
N GLY A 104 -7.48 9.12 1.45
CA GLY A 104 -6.72 10.13 0.73
C GLY A 104 -6.95 11.55 1.26
N VAL A 105 -8.19 11.88 1.64
CA VAL A 105 -8.50 13.16 2.29
C VAL A 105 -7.86 13.22 3.67
N LYS A 106 -7.98 12.15 4.48
CA LYS A 106 -7.39 12.04 5.81
C LYS A 106 -5.87 12.19 5.76
N LEU A 107 -5.22 11.61 4.75
CA LEU A 107 -3.78 11.71 4.52
C LEU A 107 -3.28 13.16 4.35
N LEU A 108 -4.13 14.08 3.87
CA LEU A 108 -3.79 15.51 3.72
C LEU A 108 -4.14 16.35 4.95
N VAL A 109 -4.96 15.84 5.85
CA VAL A 109 -5.38 16.56 7.05
C VAL A 109 -4.41 16.22 8.17
N PRO A 110 -3.76 17.21 8.81
CA PRO A 110 -2.83 16.94 9.90
C PRO A 110 -3.49 16.17 11.04
N GLU A 111 -2.94 15.03 11.42
CA GLU A 111 -3.33 14.27 12.63
C GLU A 111 -2.35 14.58 13.76
N ASP A 112 -2.85 14.56 15.01
CA ASP A 112 -1.98 14.61 16.19
C ASP A 112 -1.46 13.18 16.43
N ASP A 113 -0.14 13.01 16.54
CA ASP A 113 0.57 11.73 16.52
C ASP A 113 -0.07 10.63 17.40
N ALA A 114 -0.69 9.62 16.76
CA ALA A 114 -1.46 8.58 17.42
C ALA A 114 -0.64 7.37 17.95
N HIS A 115 0.68 7.34 17.75
CA HIS A 115 1.48 6.11 17.99
C HIS A 115 2.18 6.04 19.36
N GLY A 116 1.75 6.84 20.33
CA GLY A 116 2.37 6.92 21.67
C GLY A 116 2.26 5.66 22.56
N ASN A 117 1.49 4.63 22.19
CA ASN A 117 1.13 3.54 23.11
C ASN A 117 1.68 2.14 22.75
N VAL A 118 2.67 2.03 21.85
CA VAL A 118 3.28 0.73 21.51
C VAL A 118 4.26 0.28 22.61
N LYS A 119 3.81 -0.66 23.45
CA LYS A 119 4.64 -1.32 24.47
C LYS A 119 5.64 -2.25 23.80
N GLY A 120 6.93 -2.10 24.11
CA GLY A 120 7.99 -2.97 23.59
C GLY A 120 7.92 -4.39 24.18
N GLY A 121 8.07 -5.40 23.33
CA GLY A 121 8.07 -6.81 23.74
C GLY A 121 9.37 -7.23 24.43
N THR A 122 9.28 -8.04 25.48
CA THR A 122 10.45 -8.59 26.21
C THR A 122 10.98 -9.89 25.62
N SER A 123 10.28 -10.49 24.65
CA SER A 123 10.70 -11.71 23.94
C SER A 123 10.47 -11.56 22.43
N ILE A 124 11.22 -12.33 21.62
CA ILE A 124 11.12 -12.28 20.15
C ILE A 124 9.68 -12.55 19.70
N ALA A 125 9.02 -13.55 20.28
CA ALA A 125 7.63 -13.87 19.96
C ALA A 125 6.65 -12.74 20.31
N ALA A 126 6.86 -12.06 21.45
CA ALA A 126 6.06 -10.91 21.83
C ALA A 126 6.25 -9.72 20.86
N ALA A 127 7.49 -9.48 20.43
CA ALA A 127 7.79 -8.45 19.44
C ALA A 127 7.16 -8.77 18.08
N ILE A 128 7.30 -10.01 17.59
CA ILE A 128 6.66 -10.48 16.34
C ILE A 128 5.14 -10.28 16.41
N LYS A 129 4.49 -10.72 17.49
CA LYS A 129 3.04 -10.56 17.67
C LYS A 129 2.63 -9.09 17.64
N THR A 130 3.40 -8.22 18.30
CA THR A 130 3.13 -6.77 18.33
C THR A 130 3.26 -6.18 16.93
N ILE A 131 4.29 -6.55 16.17
CA ILE A 131 4.49 -6.10 14.78
C ILE A 131 3.33 -6.55 13.90
N ILE A 132 2.92 -7.82 13.97
CA ILE A 132 1.84 -8.37 13.14
C ILE A 132 0.50 -7.68 13.46
N ILE A 133 0.18 -7.46 14.74
CA ILE A 133 -1.08 -6.81 15.13
C ILE A 133 -1.08 -5.34 14.70
N ALA A 134 0.04 -4.64 14.92
CA ALA A 134 0.16 -3.24 14.50
C ALA A 134 0.04 -3.12 12.98
N ASP A 135 0.73 -3.99 12.24
CA ASP A 135 0.64 -4.00 10.78
C ASP A 135 -0.77 -4.36 10.30
N PHE A 136 -1.47 -5.30 10.94
CA PHE A 136 -2.85 -5.63 10.58
C PHE A 136 -3.80 -4.42 10.73
N VAL A 137 -3.75 -3.75 11.87
CA VAL A 137 -4.62 -2.59 12.14
C VAL A 137 -4.30 -1.42 11.20
N MET A 138 -3.01 -1.18 10.95
CA MET A 138 -2.54 -0.11 10.08
C MET A 138 -2.79 -0.41 8.60
N SER A 139 -2.63 -1.66 8.17
CA SER A 139 -2.67 -2.05 6.77
C SER A 139 -4.07 -2.31 6.23
N LEU A 140 -5.14 -2.27 7.04
CA LEU A 140 -6.51 -2.48 6.54
C LEU A 140 -6.85 -1.48 5.41
N ASP A 141 -6.51 -0.21 5.63
CA ASP A 141 -6.68 0.87 4.64
C ASP A 141 -5.74 0.67 3.44
N ASN A 142 -4.50 0.25 3.70
CA ASN A 142 -3.47 0.02 2.68
C ASN A 142 -3.81 -1.17 1.78
N VAL A 143 -4.43 -2.22 2.34
CA VAL A 143 -4.84 -3.43 1.63
C VAL A 143 -5.86 -3.08 0.56
N ILE A 144 -6.83 -2.22 0.86
CA ILE A 144 -7.84 -1.78 -0.12
C ILE A 144 -7.16 -0.95 -1.23
N ALA A 145 -6.24 -0.05 -0.87
CA ALA A 145 -5.52 0.78 -1.82
C ALA A 145 -4.65 -0.06 -2.77
N ILE A 146 -3.89 -1.01 -2.22
CA ILE A 146 -3.02 -1.90 -2.98
C ILE A 146 -3.83 -2.86 -3.85
N ALA A 147 -4.93 -3.42 -3.33
CA ALA A 147 -5.85 -4.24 -4.11
C ALA A 147 -6.47 -3.42 -5.26
N GLY A 148 -6.87 -2.17 -5.00
CA GLY A 148 -7.33 -1.22 -6.00
C GLY A 148 -6.31 -0.95 -7.11
N ALA A 149 -5.05 -0.70 -6.73
CA ALA A 149 -3.95 -0.52 -7.68
C ALA A 149 -3.67 -1.79 -8.51
N ALA A 150 -3.71 -2.95 -7.88
CA ALA A 150 -3.45 -4.24 -8.51
C ALA A 150 -4.50 -4.65 -9.55
N GLN A 151 -5.75 -4.17 -9.44
CA GLN A 151 -6.80 -4.40 -10.44
C GLN A 151 -6.47 -3.84 -11.82
N ASN A 152 -5.53 -2.88 -11.93
CA ASN A 152 -5.06 -2.37 -13.21
C ASN A 152 -4.08 -3.32 -13.93
N ALA A 153 -3.65 -4.41 -13.27
CA ALA A 153 -2.78 -5.42 -13.85
C ALA A 153 -3.56 -6.65 -14.33
N HIS A 154 -2.96 -7.42 -15.24
CA HIS A 154 -3.53 -8.67 -15.76
C HIS A 154 -3.85 -9.66 -14.62
N ALA A 155 -5.04 -10.26 -14.69
CA ALA A 155 -5.62 -11.11 -13.64
C ALA A 155 -4.69 -12.24 -13.19
N ASP A 156 -3.95 -12.85 -14.12
CA ASP A 156 -3.09 -14.01 -13.85
C ASP A 156 -1.88 -13.69 -12.96
N HIS A 157 -1.50 -12.41 -12.84
CA HIS A 157 -0.29 -11.99 -12.14
C HIS A 157 -0.51 -10.97 -11.02
N GLN A 158 -1.77 -10.65 -10.66
CA GLN A 158 -2.08 -9.63 -9.65
C GLN A 158 -1.42 -9.92 -8.30
N ILE A 159 -1.52 -11.16 -7.81
CA ILE A 159 -0.93 -11.57 -6.52
C ILE A 159 0.60 -11.54 -6.58
N GLY A 160 1.19 -12.01 -7.68
CA GLY A 160 2.64 -11.98 -7.88
C GLY A 160 3.18 -10.55 -7.94
N LEU A 161 2.47 -9.64 -8.60
CA LEU A 161 2.79 -8.22 -8.69
C LEU A 161 2.73 -7.55 -7.31
N VAL A 162 1.67 -7.81 -6.54
CA VAL A 162 1.53 -7.32 -5.17
C VAL A 162 2.67 -7.83 -4.29
N ALA A 163 2.92 -9.13 -4.30
CA ALA A 163 3.98 -9.73 -3.51
C ALA A 163 5.35 -9.13 -3.87
N PHE A 164 5.63 -8.94 -5.16
CA PHE A 164 6.85 -8.29 -5.62
C PHE A 164 6.95 -6.84 -5.13
N GLY A 165 5.89 -6.05 -5.29
CA GLY A 165 5.83 -4.67 -4.80
C GLY A 165 6.10 -4.56 -3.30
N LEU A 166 5.48 -5.43 -2.50
CA LEU A 166 5.66 -5.48 -1.04
C LEU A 166 7.08 -5.95 -0.63
N ILE A 167 7.62 -6.94 -1.32
CA ILE A 167 8.99 -7.43 -1.06
C ILE A 167 10.02 -6.34 -1.36
N VAL A 168 9.76 -5.48 -2.34
CA VAL A 168 10.65 -4.35 -2.68
C VAL A 168 10.44 -3.16 -1.73
N SER A 169 9.19 -2.80 -1.41
CA SER A 169 8.88 -1.62 -0.58
C SER A 169 9.37 -1.77 0.86
N VAL A 170 9.21 -2.95 1.46
CA VAL A 170 9.48 -3.14 2.89
C VAL A 170 10.94 -2.94 3.29
N PRO A 171 11.94 -3.49 2.57
CA PRO A 171 13.34 -3.09 2.67
C PRO A 171 13.59 -1.58 2.66
N ILE A 172 12.94 -0.87 1.73
CA ILE A 172 13.08 0.59 1.56
C ILE A 172 12.54 1.29 2.80
N ILE A 173 11.41 0.85 3.35
CA ILE A 173 10.84 1.42 4.57
C ILE A 173 11.73 1.13 5.79
N ILE A 174 12.21 -0.10 5.97
CA ILE A 174 12.99 -0.47 7.16
C ILE A 174 14.35 0.24 7.18
N TRP A 175 15.12 0.15 6.08
CA TRP A 175 16.46 0.74 6.02
C TRP A 175 16.44 2.21 5.67
N GLY A 176 15.48 2.62 4.84
CA GLY A 176 15.32 3.99 4.38
C GLY A 176 14.35 4.84 5.20
N SER A 177 13.78 4.35 6.32
CA SER A 177 12.80 5.11 7.13
C SER A 177 13.25 6.54 7.43
N THR A 178 14.49 6.73 7.86
CA THR A 178 15.02 8.08 8.13
C THR A 178 15.17 8.95 6.87
N LEU A 179 15.42 8.34 5.70
CA LEU A 179 15.47 9.04 4.42
C LEU A 179 14.06 9.38 3.91
N VAL A 180 13.12 8.43 4.02
CA VAL A 180 11.71 8.58 3.65
C VAL A 180 11.06 9.67 4.49
N LEU A 181 11.22 9.63 5.82
CA LEU A 181 10.71 10.65 6.72
C LEU A 181 11.28 12.03 6.38
N LYS A 182 12.61 12.14 6.20
CA LYS A 182 13.24 13.40 5.77
C LYS A 182 12.74 13.88 4.40
N LEU A 183 12.45 12.96 3.47
CA LEU A 183 11.93 13.31 2.15
C LEU A 183 10.52 13.88 2.27
N ILE A 184 9.66 13.25 3.08
CA ILE A 184 8.29 13.70 3.32
C ILE A 184 8.30 15.07 4.03
N ASP A 185 9.12 15.23 5.08
CA ASP A 185 9.27 16.49 5.82
C ASP A 185 9.78 17.62 4.91
N LYS A 186 10.75 17.31 4.05
CA LYS A 186 11.36 18.29 3.14
C LYS A 186 10.47 18.60 1.93
N TYR A 187 9.70 17.62 1.45
CA TYR A 187 8.83 17.73 0.29
C TYR A 187 7.41 17.25 0.61
N PRO A 188 6.59 18.06 1.33
CA PRO A 188 5.19 17.73 1.63
C PRO A 188 4.32 17.49 0.40
N LEU A 189 4.79 17.91 -0.78
CA LEU A 189 4.17 17.60 -2.06
C LEU A 189 4.03 16.09 -2.29
N VAL A 190 4.94 15.26 -1.75
CA VAL A 190 4.87 13.80 -1.83
C VAL A 190 3.57 13.27 -1.21
N ILE A 191 3.13 13.82 -0.08
CA ILE A 191 1.85 13.48 0.56
C ILE A 191 0.67 13.89 -0.35
N THR A 192 0.74 15.07 -0.97
CA THR A 192 -0.29 15.53 -1.92
C THR A 192 -0.40 14.61 -3.14
N LEU A 193 0.73 14.19 -3.71
CA LEU A 193 0.76 13.25 -4.83
C LEU A 193 0.23 11.87 -4.41
N GLY A 194 0.53 11.45 -3.20
CA GLY A 194 -0.02 10.24 -2.59
C GLY A 194 -1.54 10.25 -2.46
N ALA A 195 -2.08 11.32 -1.89
CA ALA A 195 -3.52 11.52 -1.79
C ALA A 195 -4.19 11.59 -3.18
N ALA A 196 -3.55 12.26 -4.15
CA ALA A 196 -4.01 12.28 -5.53
C ALA A 196 -4.04 10.87 -6.14
N LEU A 197 -3.03 10.04 -5.88
CA LEU A 197 -2.99 8.64 -6.33
C LEU A 197 -4.12 7.81 -5.71
N LEU A 198 -4.42 7.99 -4.42
CA LEU A 198 -5.55 7.30 -3.78
C LEU A 198 -6.88 7.71 -4.42
N GLY A 199 -7.06 9.01 -4.70
CA GLY A 199 -8.21 9.51 -5.44
C GLY A 199 -8.30 8.98 -6.87
N TRP A 200 -7.15 8.84 -7.56
CA TRP A 200 -7.06 8.21 -8.88
C TRP A 200 -7.61 6.78 -8.84
N ILE A 201 -7.09 5.97 -7.93
CA ILE A 201 -7.52 4.56 -7.78
C ILE A 201 -8.99 4.50 -7.40
N ALA A 202 -9.44 5.37 -6.49
CA ALA A 202 -10.83 5.45 -6.08
C ALA A 202 -11.77 5.71 -7.28
N GLY A 203 -11.46 6.71 -8.11
CA GLY A 203 -12.25 7.03 -9.30
C GLY A 203 -12.36 5.85 -10.27
N GLY A 204 -11.26 5.14 -10.49
CA GLY A 204 -11.25 3.92 -11.29
C GLY A 204 -12.08 2.79 -10.67
N MET A 205 -12.01 2.58 -9.36
CA MET A 205 -12.78 1.55 -8.65
C MET A 205 -14.29 1.82 -8.70
N LEU A 206 -14.71 3.09 -8.59
CA LEU A 206 -16.12 3.47 -8.63
C LEU A 206 -16.77 3.11 -9.97
N ILE A 207 -16.10 3.40 -11.10
CA ILE A 207 -16.68 3.21 -12.44
C ILE A 207 -16.53 1.79 -12.99
N THR A 208 -15.62 0.99 -12.41
CA THR A 208 -15.37 -0.42 -12.80
C THR A 208 -16.05 -1.42 -11.86
N ASP A 209 -16.95 -0.95 -10.98
CA ASP A 209 -17.76 -1.85 -10.14
C ASP A 209 -18.75 -2.65 -10.99
N VAL A 210 -18.98 -3.90 -10.59
CA VAL A 210 -19.89 -4.84 -11.27
C VAL A 210 -21.29 -4.25 -11.46
N VAL A 211 -21.79 -3.46 -10.50
CA VAL A 211 -23.11 -2.83 -10.59
C VAL A 211 -23.12 -1.74 -11.65
N VAL A 212 -22.08 -0.90 -11.68
CA VAL A 212 -21.95 0.18 -12.66
C VAL A 212 -21.85 -0.40 -14.07
N GLU A 213 -21.05 -1.45 -14.25
CA GLU A 213 -20.95 -2.15 -15.53
C GLU A 213 -22.26 -2.84 -15.94
N ARG A 214 -23.00 -3.43 -14.99
CA ARG A 214 -24.31 -4.03 -15.29
C ARG A 214 -25.36 -3.00 -15.70
N GLN A 215 -25.34 -1.81 -15.11
CA GLN A 215 -26.38 -0.80 -15.32
C GLN A 215 -26.06 0.14 -16.50
N PHE A 216 -24.79 0.46 -16.71
CA PHE A 216 -24.32 1.45 -17.70
C PHE A 216 -23.41 0.85 -18.79
N GLY A 217 -23.15 -0.46 -18.75
CA GLY A 217 -22.21 -1.14 -19.63
C GLY A 217 -20.75 -0.93 -19.22
N VAL A 218 -19.84 -1.66 -19.88
CA VAL A 218 -18.40 -1.47 -19.71
C VAL A 218 -18.06 -0.06 -20.15
N GLN A 219 -17.53 0.73 -19.21
CA GLN A 219 -17.22 2.14 -19.46
C GLN A 219 -16.02 2.25 -20.40
N PRO A 220 -16.06 3.16 -21.39
CA PRO A 220 -14.93 3.38 -22.27
C PRO A 220 -13.73 3.94 -21.49
N THR A 221 -12.52 3.69 -21.97
CA THR A 221 -11.27 4.12 -21.31
C THR A 221 -11.24 5.61 -21.01
N THR A 222 -11.85 6.44 -21.85
CA THR A 222 -11.97 7.89 -21.62
C THR A 222 -12.78 8.23 -20.37
N VAL A 223 -13.88 7.52 -20.12
CA VAL A 223 -14.71 7.71 -18.92
C VAL A 223 -13.97 7.22 -17.69
N LYS A 224 -13.26 6.10 -17.79
CA LYS A 224 -12.38 5.63 -16.72
C LYS A 224 -11.34 6.69 -16.33
N ILE A 225 -10.55 7.16 -17.29
CA ILE A 225 -9.51 8.16 -17.04
C ILE A 225 -10.12 9.46 -16.50
N ALA A 226 -11.26 9.89 -17.02
CA ALA A 226 -11.95 11.06 -16.50
C ALA A 226 -12.36 10.88 -15.02
N ALA A 227 -12.90 9.71 -14.66
CA ALA A 227 -13.25 9.40 -13.28
C ALA A 227 -12.02 9.33 -12.36
N GLU A 228 -10.92 8.75 -12.83
CA GLU A 228 -9.64 8.71 -12.10
C GLU A 228 -9.10 10.14 -11.86
N ILE A 229 -9.10 11.00 -12.88
CA ILE A 229 -8.69 12.41 -12.75
C ILE A 229 -9.61 13.16 -11.78
N ILE A 230 -10.94 12.99 -11.91
CA ILE A 230 -11.91 13.63 -11.04
C ILE A 230 -11.71 13.17 -9.59
N GLY A 231 -11.51 11.87 -9.36
CA GLY A 231 -11.24 11.32 -8.04
C GLY A 231 -9.97 11.89 -7.41
N ALA A 232 -8.88 11.98 -8.19
CA ALA A 232 -7.63 12.59 -7.76
C ALA A 232 -7.81 14.08 -7.37
N LEU A 233 -8.47 14.85 -8.23
CA LEU A 233 -8.75 16.26 -7.97
C LEU A 233 -9.65 16.46 -6.76
N LEU A 234 -10.70 15.64 -6.63
CA LEU A 234 -11.64 15.69 -5.51
C LEU A 234 -10.92 15.48 -4.19
N VAL A 235 -10.08 14.45 -4.08
CA VAL A 235 -9.31 14.17 -2.86
C VAL A 235 -8.37 15.32 -2.52
N VAL A 236 -7.63 15.84 -3.50
CA VAL A 236 -6.67 16.94 -3.27
C VAL A 236 -7.38 18.23 -2.85
N VAL A 237 -8.45 18.62 -3.55
CA VAL A 237 -9.21 19.84 -3.27
C VAL A 237 -9.87 19.73 -1.90
N LEU A 238 -10.59 18.63 -1.64
CA LEU A 238 -11.30 18.42 -0.39
C LEU A 238 -10.33 18.29 0.79
N GLY A 239 -9.24 17.54 0.63
CA GLY A 239 -8.20 17.38 1.66
C GLY A 239 -7.53 18.71 2.02
N ARG A 240 -7.11 19.50 1.02
CA ARG A 240 -6.50 20.83 1.28
C ARG A 240 -7.49 21.81 1.91
N TRP A 241 -8.76 21.75 1.52
CA TRP A 241 -9.79 22.60 2.10
C TRP A 241 -10.09 22.24 3.57
N LEU A 242 -10.12 20.96 3.92
CA LEU A 242 -10.28 20.54 5.32
C LEU A 242 -9.03 20.83 6.16
N ALA A 243 -7.84 20.62 5.59
CA ALA A 243 -6.58 20.92 6.27
C ALA A 243 -6.46 22.40 6.63
N SER A 244 -6.77 23.31 5.69
CA SER A 244 -6.70 24.76 5.94
C SER A 244 -7.69 25.22 7.02
N ARG A 245 -8.87 24.60 7.12
CA ARG A 245 -9.84 24.86 8.19
C ARG A 245 -9.33 24.43 9.56
N LYS A 246 -8.68 23.27 9.65
CA LYS A 246 -8.15 22.75 10.93
C LYS A 246 -7.00 23.60 11.44
N THR A 247 -6.12 24.08 10.56
CA THR A 247 -5.03 25.00 10.92
C THR A 247 -5.57 26.35 11.41
N ALA A 248 -6.52 26.95 10.69
CA ALA A 248 -7.13 28.22 11.09
C ALA A 248 -7.85 28.14 12.47
N SER A 249 -8.47 27.00 12.77
CA SER A 249 -9.09 26.78 14.08
C SER A 249 -8.07 26.65 15.22
N LYS A 250 -6.93 25.97 15.01
CA LYS A 250 -5.85 25.89 16.02
C LYS A 250 -5.29 27.28 16.36
N GLU A 251 -5.03 28.11 15.36
CA GLU A 251 -4.52 29.48 15.56
C GLU A 251 -5.48 30.38 16.36
N SER A 252 -6.80 30.24 16.15
CA SER A 252 -7.81 30.99 16.93
C SER A 252 -7.94 30.57 18.39
N HIS A 253 -7.59 29.31 18.73
CA HIS A 253 -7.65 28.80 20.10
C HIS A 253 -6.38 29.12 20.90
N GLU A 254 -5.23 29.29 20.26
CA GLU A 254 -3.99 29.71 20.93
C GLU A 254 -3.91 31.23 21.18
N SER A 255 -4.74 32.01 20.50
CA SER A 255 -4.79 33.49 20.60
C SER A 255 -5.90 34.02 21.52
N ALA A 256 -6.69 33.14 22.14
CA ALA A 256 -7.76 33.45 23.09
C ALA A 256 -7.39 33.01 24.51
#